data_AF-A0AAE1VLG2-F1
#
_entry.id   AF-A0AAE1VLG2-F1
#
_cell.length_a   1.000
_cell.length_b   1.000
_cell.length_c   1.000
_cell.angle_alpha   90.00
_cell.angle_beta   90.00
_cell.angle_gamma   90.00
#
_symmetry.space_group_name_H-M   'P 1'
#
loop_
_entity.id
_entity.type
_entity.pdbx_description
1 polymer ?
#
loop_
_entity_poly.entity_id
_entity_poly.type
_entity_poly.pdbx_seq_one_letter_code
_entity_poly.pdbx_strand_id
1 'polypeptide(L)'
;MSSSSTSSTILLASHVEVMHQHFLNYYETLDLAASNDVAQVLYPDWKNRFEKPFLWLGDLHPYLFINLLRSFIGDSENDSDIFDEKQNWHVVMAWKSPGKRLTNRVDQIECGLRLMVPALAARARDAQAAFVKKVAAEWGRCEGRNVETKRGVVEARARDFDEHEAASKQHAQSSFVGKVAREARRKEEIKGVMVEGAAGGLHAQAVFYEKTAREGLRKDEMKGAVAEFAARERHVHTVAREGRRKEEMRRVVMETAAAEMEELVGVFVDANRLRRSVLSDILSVTDVYQAAVFLEALAQFLVGFRNRELLSQFEKCSLEL
;
A
#
# COMPACT_ATOMS: atom_id res chain seq x y z
N MET A 1 8.85 -21.08 51.99
CA MET A 1 8.05 -21.23 50.75
C MET A 1 8.05 -19.97 49.87
N SER A 2 8.85 -18.93 50.16
CA SER A 2 8.81 -17.65 49.42
C SER A 2 9.62 -17.62 48.12
N SER A 3 10.61 -18.52 47.94
CA SER A 3 11.57 -18.47 46.83
C SER A 3 11.01 -18.93 45.48
N SER A 4 9.92 -19.71 45.47
CA SER A 4 9.31 -20.22 44.23
C SER A 4 8.44 -19.16 43.55
N SER A 5 7.67 -18.40 44.34
CA SER A 5 6.76 -17.36 43.83
C SER A 5 7.50 -16.15 43.29
N THR A 6 8.64 -15.79 43.88
CA THR A 6 9.51 -14.71 43.40
C THR A 6 10.12 -15.06 42.05
N SER A 7 10.58 -16.29 41.86
CA SER A 7 11.15 -16.75 40.58
C SER A 7 10.12 -16.76 39.45
N SER A 8 8.88 -17.18 39.72
CA SER A 8 7.79 -17.14 38.74
C SER A 8 7.40 -15.70 38.34
N THR A 9 7.41 -14.77 39.29
CA THR A 9 7.06 -13.36 39.03
C THR A 9 8.15 -12.67 38.21
N ILE A 10 9.43 -12.94 38.51
CA ILE A 10 10.57 -12.43 37.73
C ILE A 10 10.54 -12.98 36.31
N LEU A 11 10.21 -14.27 36.15
CA LEU A 11 10.07 -14.88 34.84
C LEU A 11 8.94 -14.22 34.03
N LEU A 12 7.77 -13.97 34.64
CA LEU A 12 6.65 -13.31 33.97
C LEU A 12 7.02 -11.88 33.55
N ALA A 13 7.64 -11.10 34.43
CA ALA A 13 8.10 -9.74 34.11
C ALA A 13 9.08 -9.73 32.93
N SER A 14 10.00 -10.70 32.87
CA SER A 14 10.91 -10.87 31.74
C SER A 14 10.15 -11.15 30.42
N HIS A 15 9.13 -12.02 30.45
CA HIS A 15 8.31 -12.29 29.25
C HIS A 15 7.50 -11.07 28.81
N VAL A 16 6.94 -10.31 29.75
CA VAL A 16 6.22 -9.06 29.46
C VAL A 16 7.15 -8.08 28.76
N GLU A 17 8.37 -7.90 29.27
CA GLU A 17 9.38 -7.02 28.66
C GLU A 17 9.73 -7.49 27.23
N VAL A 18 10.01 -8.78 27.05
CA VAL A 18 10.32 -9.34 25.71
C VAL A 18 9.18 -9.10 24.72
N MET A 19 7.93 -9.30 25.15
CA MET A 19 6.76 -9.07 24.31
C MET A 19 6.55 -7.59 23.99
N HIS A 20 6.76 -6.71 24.96
CA HIS A 20 6.70 -5.26 24.75
C HIS A 20 7.74 -4.82 23.72
N GLN A 21 9.00 -5.24 23.89
CA GLN A 21 10.08 -4.95 22.95
C GLN A 21 9.79 -5.51 21.55
N HIS A 22 9.17 -6.68 21.45
CA HIS A 22 8.75 -7.24 20.16
C HIS A 22 7.78 -6.31 19.42
N PHE A 23 6.77 -5.76 20.10
CA PHE A 23 5.85 -4.79 19.50
C PHE A 23 6.52 -3.48 19.12
N LEU A 24 7.44 -2.97 19.96
CA LEU A 24 8.18 -1.75 19.63
C LEU A 24 9.04 -1.93 18.39
N ASN A 25 9.83 -3.01 18.35
CA ASN A 25 10.69 -3.35 17.22
C ASN A 25 9.89 -3.62 15.94
N TYR A 26 8.68 -4.19 16.06
CA TYR A 26 7.76 -4.32 14.93
C TYR A 26 7.43 -2.97 14.30
N TYR A 27 7.03 -1.98 15.10
CA TYR A 27 6.73 -0.64 14.60
C TYR A 27 7.96 0.11 14.06
N GLU A 28 9.13 -0.09 14.65
CA GLU A 28 10.39 0.44 14.11
C GLU A 28 10.74 -0.18 12.76
N THR A 29 10.52 -1.48 12.60
CA THR A 29 10.71 -2.17 11.32
C THR A 29 9.75 -1.61 10.25
N LEU A 30 8.50 -1.31 10.64
CA LEU A 30 7.55 -0.64 9.75
C LEU A 30 8.01 0.77 9.35
N ASP A 31 8.57 1.55 10.28
CA ASP A 31 9.12 2.89 9.98
C ASP A 31 10.26 2.81 8.96
N LEU A 32 11.18 1.85 9.14
CA LEU A 32 12.26 1.60 8.19
C LEU A 32 11.74 1.15 6.82
N ALA A 33 10.72 0.28 6.78
CA ALA A 33 10.10 -0.15 5.53
C ALA A 33 9.42 1.03 4.81
N ALA A 34 8.69 1.87 5.54
CA ALA A 34 8.02 3.05 4.98
C ALA A 34 9.01 4.07 4.42
N SER A 35 10.17 4.24 5.09
CA SER A 35 11.24 5.13 4.63
C SER A 35 11.83 4.72 3.28
N ASN A 36 11.80 3.41 2.96
CA ASN A 36 12.21 2.91 1.64
C ASN A 36 11.07 3.04 0.61
N ASP A 37 9.88 2.54 0.96
CA ASP A 37 8.70 2.58 0.10
C ASP A 37 7.42 2.51 0.93
N VAL A 38 6.80 3.67 1.16
CA VAL A 38 5.57 3.79 1.95
C VAL A 38 4.40 3.00 1.34
N ALA A 39 4.40 2.77 0.02
CA ALA A 39 3.33 2.03 -0.64
C ALA A 39 3.30 0.55 -0.19
N GLN A 40 4.46 -0.04 0.12
CA GLN A 40 4.53 -1.42 0.63
C GLN A 40 3.87 -1.55 1.99
N VAL A 41 3.84 -0.49 2.79
CA VAL A 41 3.28 -0.52 4.15
C VAL A 41 1.83 -0.05 4.19
N LEU A 42 1.43 0.85 3.27
CA LEU A 42 0.03 1.27 3.12
C LEU A 42 -0.80 0.24 2.36
N TYR A 43 -0.19 -0.47 1.41
CA TYR A 43 -0.85 -1.49 0.58
C TYR A 43 -0.06 -2.81 0.56
N PRO A 44 0.20 -3.42 1.72
CA PRO A 44 0.96 -4.67 1.79
C PRO A 44 0.24 -5.80 1.06
N ASP A 45 0.98 -6.47 0.18
CA ASP A 45 0.51 -7.66 -0.54
C ASP A 45 0.30 -8.85 0.40
N TRP A 46 0.93 -8.84 1.59
CA TRP A 46 0.85 -9.89 2.60
C TRP A 46 -0.29 -9.73 3.61
N LYS A 47 -1.05 -8.63 3.55
CA LYS A 47 -2.24 -8.45 4.41
C LYS A 47 -3.48 -8.97 3.71
N ASN A 48 -4.29 -9.73 4.44
CA ASN A 48 -5.52 -10.27 3.89
C ASN A 48 -6.58 -9.17 3.68
N ARG A 49 -7.57 -9.41 2.81
CA ARG A 49 -8.61 -8.40 2.48
C ARG A 49 -9.46 -8.02 3.69
N PHE A 50 -9.60 -8.93 4.66
CA PHE A 50 -10.36 -8.70 5.89
C PHE A 50 -9.61 -7.79 6.87
N GLU A 51 -8.28 -7.80 6.87
CA GLU A 51 -7.46 -6.89 7.68
C GLU A 51 -7.57 -5.44 7.20
N LYS A 52 -7.65 -5.21 5.88
CA LYS A 52 -7.55 -3.88 5.27
C LYS A 52 -8.51 -2.82 5.84
N PRO A 53 -9.80 -3.11 6.11
CA PRO A 53 -10.71 -2.16 6.75
C PRO A 53 -10.29 -1.73 8.17
N PHE A 54 -9.54 -2.56 8.88
CA PHE A 54 -9.07 -2.28 10.24
C PHE A 54 -7.70 -1.61 10.29
N LEU A 55 -6.97 -1.57 9.16
CA LEU A 55 -5.69 -0.89 9.06
C LEU A 55 -5.91 0.62 8.92
N TRP A 56 -5.53 1.37 9.94
CA TRP A 56 -5.45 2.83 9.89
C TRP A 56 -4.01 3.21 9.58
N LEU A 57 -3.72 3.88 8.47
CA LEU A 57 -2.33 4.23 8.10
C LEU A 57 -1.39 3.01 8.21
N GLY A 58 -1.76 1.90 7.55
CA GLY A 58 -0.93 0.70 7.40
C GLY A 58 -0.90 -0.30 8.57
N ASP A 59 -1.45 0.03 9.75
CA ASP A 59 -1.58 -0.95 10.85
C ASP A 59 -2.71 -0.60 11.85
N LEU A 60 -2.82 -1.31 12.97
CA LEU A 60 -3.81 -1.12 14.02
C LEU A 60 -4.06 0.35 14.37
N HIS A 61 -5.34 0.73 14.47
CA HIS A 61 -5.73 2.03 14.97
C HIS A 61 -5.40 2.14 16.48
N PRO A 62 -4.77 3.22 16.99
CA PRO A 62 -4.37 3.33 18.40
C PRO A 62 -5.50 3.15 19.41
N TYR A 63 -6.74 3.47 19.03
CA TYR A 63 -7.91 3.22 19.88
C TYR A 63 -8.19 1.73 20.11
N LEU A 64 -7.71 0.82 19.26
CA LEU A 64 -7.86 -0.61 19.51
C LEU A 64 -7.17 -1.02 20.80
N PHE A 65 -6.02 -0.42 21.13
CA PHE A 65 -5.33 -0.67 22.40
C PHE A 65 -6.19 -0.23 23.58
N ILE A 66 -6.82 0.95 23.49
CA ILE A 66 -7.67 1.48 24.56
C ILE A 66 -8.99 0.72 24.65
N ASN A 67 -9.62 0.38 23.54
CA ASN A 67 -10.87 -0.39 23.52
C ASN A 67 -10.66 -1.78 24.11
N LEU A 68 -9.55 -2.45 23.75
CA LEU A 68 -9.17 -3.73 24.34
C LEU A 68 -8.89 -3.60 25.84
N LEU A 69 -8.22 -2.52 26.26
CA LEU A 69 -7.99 -2.28 27.68
C LEU A 69 -9.29 -2.02 28.46
N ARG A 70 -10.22 -1.28 27.86
CA ARG A 70 -11.53 -0.96 28.43
C ARG A 70 -12.42 -2.19 28.56
N SER A 71 -12.32 -3.17 27.66
CA SER A 71 -13.10 -4.42 27.82
C SER A 71 -12.71 -5.16 29.10
N PHE A 72 -11.44 -5.15 29.50
CA PHE A 72 -11.02 -5.73 30.78
C PHE A 72 -11.53 -4.96 32.00
N ILE A 73 -11.65 -3.63 31.90
CA ILE A 73 -12.09 -2.76 33.00
C ILE A 73 -13.61 -2.78 33.15
N GLY A 74 -14.35 -2.73 32.03
CA GLY A 74 -15.81 -2.63 31.99
C GLY A 74 -16.56 -3.93 32.32
N ASP A 75 -15.94 -5.10 32.09
CA ASP A 75 -16.52 -6.41 32.42
C ASP A 75 -16.49 -6.72 33.93
N SER A 76 -16.03 -5.80 34.78
CA SER A 76 -15.97 -6.00 36.23
C SER A 76 -17.24 -5.62 36.99
N GLU A 77 -18.20 -4.94 36.35
CA GLU A 77 -19.41 -4.41 37.02
C GLU A 77 -20.72 -5.15 36.71
N ASN A 78 -20.81 -5.94 35.63
CA ASN A 78 -22.01 -6.69 35.27
C ASN A 78 -21.72 -8.18 35.05
N ASP A 79 -22.55 -9.00 35.69
CA ASP A 79 -22.77 -10.44 35.50
C ASP A 79 -21.71 -11.41 36.03
N SER A 80 -21.93 -11.81 37.28
CA SER A 80 -21.28 -12.93 37.97
C SER A 80 -21.59 -14.32 37.40
N ASP A 81 -22.38 -14.45 36.34
CA ASP A 81 -23.05 -15.73 36.04
C ASP A 81 -22.74 -16.32 34.63
N ILE A 82 -21.83 -15.74 33.84
CA ILE A 82 -21.51 -16.20 32.45
C ILE A 82 -20.00 -16.35 32.21
N PHE A 83 -19.22 -16.85 33.17
CA PHE A 83 -17.83 -17.25 32.88
C PHE A 83 -17.61 -18.74 33.15
N ASP A 84 -17.23 -19.45 32.10
CA ASP A 84 -16.85 -20.86 32.12
C ASP A 84 -15.68 -21.05 33.12
N GLU A 85 -15.93 -21.87 34.14
CA GLU A 85 -15.23 -21.91 35.44
C GLU A 85 -13.73 -22.29 35.36
N LYS A 86 -13.24 -22.63 34.16
CA LYS A 86 -11.92 -23.24 33.96
C LYS A 86 -10.82 -22.36 33.38
N GLN A 87 -11.11 -21.19 32.78
CA GLN A 87 -10.07 -20.53 31.95
C GLN A 87 -9.82 -19.04 32.23
N ASN A 88 -10.75 -18.31 32.84
CA ASN A 88 -10.64 -16.84 32.92
C ASN A 88 -10.39 -16.26 34.31
N TRP A 89 -10.18 -17.09 35.34
CA TRP A 89 -10.00 -16.59 36.70
C TRP A 89 -8.78 -15.66 36.83
N HIS A 90 -7.69 -15.95 36.11
CA HIS A 90 -6.49 -15.12 36.12
C HIS A 90 -6.72 -13.73 35.53
N VAL A 91 -7.49 -13.65 34.43
CA VAL A 91 -7.88 -12.40 33.78
C VAL A 91 -8.81 -11.63 34.70
N VAL A 92 -9.90 -12.25 35.14
CA VAL A 92 -10.89 -11.63 36.01
C VAL A 92 -10.23 -11.09 37.27
N MET A 93 -9.34 -11.84 37.92
CA MET A 93 -8.66 -11.42 39.15
C MET A 93 -7.63 -10.29 38.92
N ALA A 94 -6.96 -10.21 37.77
CA ALA A 94 -6.00 -9.14 37.47
C ALA A 94 -6.68 -7.78 37.30
N TRP A 95 -7.95 -7.77 36.91
CA TRP A 95 -8.73 -6.55 36.64
C TRP A 95 -9.81 -6.26 37.68
N LYS A 96 -9.92 -7.04 38.77
CA LYS A 96 -10.81 -6.72 39.89
C LYS A 96 -10.39 -5.40 40.55
N SER A 97 -11.27 -4.41 40.54
CA SER A 97 -11.05 -3.08 41.12
C SER A 97 -9.83 -2.35 40.55
N PRO A 98 -9.85 -1.95 39.28
CA PRO A 98 -8.72 -1.26 38.65
C PRO A 98 -8.39 0.02 39.43
N GLY A 99 -7.10 0.22 39.72
CA GLY A 99 -6.67 1.35 40.53
C GLY A 99 -7.02 2.69 39.86
N LYS A 100 -7.37 3.70 40.66
CA LYS A 100 -7.68 5.07 40.15
C LYS A 100 -6.59 5.65 39.25
N ARG A 101 -5.33 5.27 39.49
CA ARG A 101 -4.18 5.67 38.65
C ARG A 101 -4.31 5.13 37.23
N LEU A 102 -4.67 3.86 37.08
CA LEU A 102 -4.85 3.19 35.80
C LEU A 102 -6.02 3.84 35.04
N THR A 103 -7.21 3.93 35.65
CA THR A 103 -8.39 4.50 34.99
C THR A 103 -8.16 5.94 34.55
N ASN A 104 -7.62 6.79 35.44
CA ASN A 104 -7.29 8.18 35.09
C ASN A 104 -6.25 8.27 33.96
N ARG A 105 -5.25 7.37 33.93
CA ARG A 105 -4.26 7.37 32.84
C ARG A 105 -4.89 6.93 31.52
N VAL A 106 -5.76 5.92 31.53
CA VAL A 106 -6.49 5.49 30.34
C VAL A 106 -7.36 6.61 29.80
N ASP A 107 -8.08 7.34 30.67
CA ASP A 107 -8.88 8.50 30.28
C ASP A 107 -8.01 9.60 29.64
N GLN A 108 -6.81 9.87 30.19
CA GLN A 108 -5.86 10.83 29.63
C GLN A 108 -5.35 10.41 28.26
N ILE A 109 -4.95 9.14 28.10
CA ILE A 109 -4.49 8.62 26.81
C ILE A 109 -5.60 8.75 25.77
N GLU A 110 -6.83 8.35 26.13
CA GLU A 110 -7.99 8.45 25.24
C GLU A 110 -8.27 9.91 24.83
N CYS A 111 -8.22 10.86 25.78
CA CYS A 111 -8.37 12.28 25.47
C CYS A 111 -7.27 12.78 24.52
N GLY A 112 -6.01 12.35 24.72
CA GLY A 112 -4.91 12.66 23.80
C GLY A 112 -5.16 12.10 22.40
N LEU A 113 -5.63 10.85 22.31
CA LEU A 113 -5.97 10.21 21.04
C LEU A 113 -7.09 10.93 20.29
N ARG A 114 -8.07 11.54 20.98
CA ARG A 114 -9.15 12.34 20.37
C ARG A 114 -8.63 13.58 19.64
N LEU A 115 -7.45 14.06 20.02
CA LEU A 115 -6.80 15.19 19.36
C LEU A 115 -5.83 14.73 18.27
N MET A 116 -4.99 13.73 18.58
CA MET A 116 -3.89 13.32 17.70
C MET A 116 -4.35 12.52 16.48
N VAL A 117 -5.28 11.58 16.67
CA VAL A 117 -5.72 10.69 15.58
C VAL A 117 -6.42 11.45 14.45
N PRO A 118 -7.39 12.36 14.71
CA PRO A 118 -8.00 13.15 13.64
C PRO A 118 -7.00 14.06 12.94
N ALA A 119 -6.03 14.63 13.66
CA ALA A 119 -4.99 15.48 13.08
C ALA A 119 -4.08 14.69 12.11
N LEU A 120 -3.63 13.49 12.51
CA LEU A 120 -2.85 12.60 11.63
C LEU A 120 -3.68 12.14 10.43
N ALA A 121 -4.96 11.81 10.62
CA ALA A 121 -5.84 11.43 9.54
C ALA A 121 -6.09 12.57 8.54
N ALA A 122 -6.19 13.82 9.03
CA ALA A 122 -6.29 15.01 8.18
C ALA A 122 -5.02 15.19 7.35
N ARG A 123 -3.85 15.19 7.99
CA ARG A 123 -2.55 15.27 7.29
C ARG A 123 -2.38 14.18 6.23
N ALA A 124 -2.77 12.94 6.55
CA ALA A 124 -2.73 11.84 5.58
C ALA A 124 -3.60 12.12 4.35
N ARG A 125 -4.83 12.61 4.54
CA ARG A 125 -5.74 12.96 3.44
C ARG A 125 -5.19 14.12 2.62
N ASP A 126 -4.62 15.13 3.26
CA ASP A 126 -4.03 16.27 2.57
C ASP A 126 -2.83 15.84 1.73
N ALA A 127 -1.97 14.98 2.27
CA ALA A 127 -0.84 14.39 1.54
C ALA A 127 -1.30 13.53 0.34
N GLN A 128 -2.32 12.68 0.53
CA GLN A 128 -2.91 11.89 -0.55
C GLN A 128 -3.53 12.79 -1.64
N ALA A 129 -4.23 13.86 -1.25
CA ALA A 129 -4.83 14.80 -2.18
C ALA A 129 -3.75 15.57 -2.97
N ALA A 130 -2.68 16.00 -2.31
CA ALA A 130 -1.53 16.64 -2.95
C ALA A 130 -0.85 15.72 -3.96
N PHE A 131 -0.61 14.45 -3.57
CA PHE A 131 -0.10 13.41 -4.46
C PHE A 131 -0.96 13.25 -5.71
N VAL A 132 -2.27 13.01 -5.55
CA VAL A 132 -3.19 12.81 -6.67
C VAL A 132 -3.22 14.04 -7.57
N LYS A 133 -3.28 15.25 -7.00
CA LYS A 133 -3.29 16.50 -7.75
C LYS A 133 -2.03 16.67 -8.60
N LYS A 134 -0.84 16.43 -8.03
CA LYS A 134 0.43 16.59 -8.76
C LYS A 134 0.62 15.50 -9.81
N VAL A 135 0.34 14.24 -9.48
CA VAL A 135 0.42 13.13 -10.44
C VAL A 135 -0.56 13.34 -11.60
N ALA A 136 -1.79 13.77 -11.33
CA ALA A 136 -2.77 14.07 -12.37
C ALA A 136 -2.33 15.25 -13.25
N ALA A 137 -1.73 16.30 -12.68
CA ALA A 137 -1.21 17.44 -13.44
C ALA A 137 -0.04 17.03 -14.36
N GLU A 138 0.91 16.23 -13.87
CA GLU A 138 2.02 15.72 -14.69
C GLU A 138 1.55 14.75 -15.77
N TRP A 139 0.58 13.89 -15.44
CA TRP A 139 -0.05 13.02 -16.41
C TRP A 139 -0.72 13.83 -17.53
N GLY A 140 -1.52 14.83 -17.17
CA GLY A 140 -2.18 15.74 -18.11
C GLY A 140 -1.20 16.55 -18.95
N ARG A 141 -0.07 17.02 -18.40
CA ARG A 141 1.00 17.69 -19.16
C ARG A 141 1.64 16.77 -20.19
N CYS A 142 1.80 15.49 -19.87
CA CYS A 142 2.38 14.55 -20.82
C CYS A 142 1.39 14.09 -21.90
N GLU A 143 0.10 14.00 -21.56
CA GLU A 143 -0.99 13.68 -22.49
C GLU A 143 -1.34 14.87 -23.41
N GLY A 144 -1.38 16.09 -22.88
CA GLY A 144 -1.60 17.34 -23.63
C GLY A 144 -0.50 17.62 -24.65
N ARG A 145 0.76 17.29 -24.35
CA ARG A 145 1.83 17.33 -25.37
C ARG A 145 1.56 16.33 -26.50
N ASN A 146 0.84 15.24 -26.24
CA ASN A 146 0.49 14.23 -27.25
C ASN A 146 -0.66 14.72 -28.14
N VAL A 147 -1.59 15.48 -27.56
CA VAL A 147 -2.66 16.17 -28.29
C VAL A 147 -2.12 17.31 -29.13
N GLU A 148 -1.15 18.12 -28.69
CA GLU A 148 -0.61 19.21 -29.51
C GLU A 148 0.24 18.71 -30.69
N THR A 149 0.92 17.56 -30.52
CA THR A 149 1.60 16.87 -31.63
C THR A 149 0.60 16.23 -32.61
N LYS A 150 -0.55 15.77 -32.11
CA LYS A 150 -1.65 15.27 -32.95
C LYS A 150 -2.52 16.38 -33.51
N ARG A 151 -2.61 17.55 -32.90
CA ARG A 151 -3.39 18.71 -33.36
C ARG A 151 -2.75 19.33 -34.60
N GLY A 152 -1.41 19.34 -34.69
CA GLY A 152 -0.70 19.65 -35.94
C GLY A 152 -0.92 18.66 -37.09
N VAL A 153 -1.46 17.46 -36.82
CA VAL A 153 -1.74 16.41 -37.83
C VAL A 153 -3.25 16.17 -38.03
N VAL A 154 -4.08 16.54 -37.05
CA VAL A 154 -5.54 16.29 -36.99
C VAL A 154 -6.35 17.59 -37.14
N GLU A 155 -5.77 18.80 -37.01
CA GLU A 155 -6.42 20.03 -37.52
C GLU A 155 -6.55 20.03 -39.06
N ALA A 156 -5.96 19.05 -39.74
CA ALA A 156 -6.24 18.73 -41.14
C ALA A 156 -7.46 17.81 -41.35
N ARG A 157 -8.11 17.28 -40.30
CA ARG A 157 -9.22 16.33 -40.43
C ARG A 157 -10.17 16.32 -39.23
N ALA A 158 -11.13 17.24 -39.28
CA ALA A 158 -12.50 17.17 -38.70
C ALA A 158 -12.58 17.20 -37.15
N ARG A 159 -13.17 18.22 -36.50
CA ARG A 159 -14.62 18.53 -36.45
C ARG A 159 -15.47 17.26 -36.44
N ASP A 160 -15.78 16.75 -35.25
CA ASP A 160 -17.15 16.44 -34.83
C ASP A 160 -17.20 15.48 -33.62
N PHE A 161 -18.08 15.86 -32.69
CA PHE A 161 -18.77 15.08 -31.67
C PHE A 161 -18.12 14.82 -30.30
N ASP A 162 -18.85 15.33 -29.31
CA ASP A 162 -18.58 15.42 -27.88
C ASP A 162 -19.28 14.32 -27.07
N GLU A 163 -18.76 14.15 -25.85
CA GLU A 163 -19.44 13.79 -24.59
C GLU A 163 -20.06 12.39 -24.40
N HIS A 164 -19.46 11.60 -23.47
CA HIS A 164 -20.07 11.27 -22.17
C HIS A 164 -19.12 10.38 -21.32
N GLU A 165 -18.45 10.91 -20.28
CA GLU A 165 -17.76 10.05 -19.30
C GLU A 165 -17.54 10.70 -17.91
N ALA A 166 -18.51 10.51 -17.01
CA ALA A 166 -18.39 10.96 -15.61
C ALA A 166 -18.63 9.88 -14.54
N ALA A 167 -19.21 8.71 -14.87
CA ALA A 167 -19.57 7.71 -13.84
C ALA A 167 -18.64 6.47 -13.73
N SER A 168 -17.66 6.30 -14.64
CA SER A 168 -16.81 5.09 -14.69
C SER A 168 -15.49 5.21 -13.88
N LYS A 169 -15.20 6.39 -13.32
CA LYS A 169 -13.83 6.77 -12.91
C LYS A 169 -13.37 6.19 -11.58
N GLN A 170 -14.27 5.76 -10.69
CA GLN A 170 -13.89 5.31 -9.35
C GLN A 170 -13.58 3.80 -9.28
N HIS A 171 -14.31 2.97 -10.03
CA HIS A 171 -14.02 1.53 -10.14
C HIS A 171 -12.85 1.24 -11.09
N ALA A 172 -12.62 2.11 -12.08
CA ALA A 172 -11.49 2.04 -13.00
C ALA A 172 -10.15 2.34 -12.29
N GLN A 173 -10.11 3.26 -11.32
CA GLN A 173 -8.89 3.65 -10.60
C GLN A 173 -8.23 2.49 -9.83
N SER A 174 -9.03 1.68 -9.12
CA SER A 174 -8.51 0.51 -8.38
C SER A 174 -8.04 -0.61 -9.32
N SER A 175 -8.80 -0.88 -10.40
CA SER A 175 -8.41 -1.86 -11.42
C SER A 175 -7.17 -1.43 -12.20
N PHE A 176 -6.92 -0.12 -12.35
CA PHE A 176 -5.85 0.42 -13.18
C PHE A 176 -4.48 0.27 -12.52
N VAL A 177 -4.35 0.61 -11.23
CA VAL A 177 -3.08 0.49 -10.49
C VAL A 177 -2.60 -0.97 -10.46
N GLY A 178 -3.51 -1.92 -10.21
CA GLY A 178 -3.17 -3.35 -10.22
C GLY A 178 -2.90 -3.94 -11.62
N LYS A 179 -3.46 -3.36 -12.69
CA LYS A 179 -3.17 -3.78 -14.08
C LYS A 179 -1.82 -3.24 -14.56
N VAL A 180 -1.50 -1.98 -14.23
CA VAL A 180 -0.22 -1.35 -14.57
C VAL A 180 0.98 -2.09 -13.94
N ALA A 181 0.86 -2.53 -12.69
CA ALA A 181 1.90 -3.29 -12.02
C ALA A 181 2.16 -4.69 -12.65
N ARG A 182 1.10 -5.36 -13.13
CA ARG A 182 1.20 -6.69 -13.78
C ARG A 182 1.68 -6.61 -15.23
N GLU A 183 1.29 -5.57 -15.96
CA GLU A 183 1.71 -5.34 -17.34
C GLU A 183 3.17 -4.87 -17.44
N ALA A 184 3.68 -4.20 -16.40
CA ALA A 184 5.09 -3.85 -16.27
C ALA A 184 6.00 -5.08 -16.16
N ARG A 185 5.60 -6.13 -15.42
CA ARG A 185 6.39 -7.38 -15.31
C ARG A 185 6.36 -8.21 -16.60
N ARG A 186 5.21 -8.33 -17.26
CA ARG A 186 5.07 -9.11 -18.51
C ARG A 186 5.83 -8.50 -19.69
N LYS A 187 6.12 -7.20 -19.67
CA LYS A 187 6.85 -6.51 -20.76
C LYS A 187 8.36 -6.46 -20.56
N GLU A 188 8.89 -6.79 -19.38
CA GLU A 188 10.32 -7.07 -19.21
C GLU A 188 10.72 -8.39 -19.88
N GLU A 189 9.87 -9.42 -19.85
CA GLU A 189 10.09 -10.67 -20.60
C GLU A 189 10.11 -10.45 -22.13
N ILE A 190 9.34 -9.48 -22.64
CA ILE A 190 9.28 -9.14 -24.07
C ILE A 190 10.46 -8.26 -24.50
N LYS A 191 11.06 -7.47 -23.59
CA LYS A 191 12.26 -6.67 -23.88
C LYS A 191 13.48 -7.53 -24.23
N GLY A 192 13.53 -8.79 -23.80
CA GLY A 192 14.54 -9.76 -24.24
C GLY A 192 14.47 -10.12 -25.73
N VAL A 193 13.29 -9.98 -26.36
CA VAL A 193 13.05 -10.36 -27.77
C VAL A 193 13.31 -9.20 -28.74
N MET A 194 13.25 -7.94 -28.29
CA MET A 194 13.36 -6.76 -29.17
C MET A 194 14.80 -6.29 -29.43
N VAL A 195 15.79 -6.78 -28.70
CA VAL A 195 17.21 -6.42 -28.93
C VAL A 195 17.76 -7.08 -30.20
N GLU A 196 17.16 -8.17 -30.69
CA GLU A 196 17.54 -8.81 -31.96
C GLU A 196 17.04 -8.05 -33.21
N GLY A 197 16.07 -7.14 -33.08
CA GLY A 197 15.46 -6.45 -34.23
C GLY A 197 16.28 -5.32 -34.85
N ALA A 198 17.20 -4.71 -34.09
CA ALA A 198 18.00 -3.58 -34.58
C ALA A 198 19.13 -4.01 -35.53
N ALA A 199 19.66 -5.24 -35.37
CA ALA A 199 20.63 -5.83 -36.29
C ALA A 199 19.98 -6.29 -37.62
N GLY A 200 18.66 -6.52 -37.63
CA GLY A 200 17.91 -6.95 -38.81
C GLY A 200 17.66 -5.86 -39.86
N GLY A 201 17.68 -4.57 -39.49
CA GLY A 201 17.39 -3.47 -40.42
C GLY A 201 18.43 -3.29 -41.52
N LEU A 202 19.72 -3.34 -41.16
CA LEU A 202 20.84 -3.25 -42.13
C LEU A 202 20.96 -4.51 -42.99
N HIS A 203 20.65 -5.68 -42.42
CA HIS A 203 20.62 -6.95 -43.16
C HIS A 203 19.44 -7.00 -44.15
N ALA A 204 18.26 -6.50 -43.77
CA ALA A 204 17.10 -6.41 -44.65
C ALA A 204 17.32 -5.44 -45.82
N GLN A 205 18.04 -4.32 -45.59
CA GLN A 205 18.40 -3.39 -46.65
C GLN A 205 19.37 -4.04 -47.66
N ALA A 206 20.38 -4.78 -47.18
CA ALA A 206 21.32 -5.51 -48.03
C ALA A 206 20.64 -6.63 -48.84
N VAL A 207 19.77 -7.42 -48.20
CA VAL A 207 19.00 -8.50 -48.85
C VAL A 207 18.00 -7.93 -49.87
N PHE A 208 17.39 -6.78 -49.59
CA PHE A 208 16.50 -6.11 -50.53
C PHE A 208 17.25 -5.65 -51.78
N TYR A 209 18.40 -4.97 -51.63
CA TYR A 209 19.24 -4.55 -52.76
C TYR A 209 19.72 -5.76 -53.59
N GLU A 210 20.16 -6.84 -52.94
CA GLU A 210 20.63 -8.07 -53.62
C GLU A 210 19.50 -8.80 -54.38
N LYS A 211 18.28 -8.80 -53.83
CA LYS A 211 17.10 -9.41 -54.47
C LYS A 211 16.61 -8.58 -55.65
N THR A 212 16.55 -7.24 -55.53
CA THR A 212 16.22 -6.35 -56.66
C THR A 212 17.24 -6.39 -57.78
N ALA A 213 18.52 -6.64 -57.48
CA ALA A 213 19.57 -6.79 -58.50
C ALA A 213 19.46 -8.11 -59.29
N ARG A 214 18.93 -9.19 -58.70
CA ARG A 214 18.74 -10.49 -59.37
C ARG A 214 17.47 -10.57 -60.23
N GLU A 215 16.41 -9.83 -59.90
CA GLU A 215 15.07 -10.04 -60.50
C GLU A 215 14.73 -9.13 -61.70
N GLY A 216 15.59 -8.18 -62.09
CA GLY A 216 15.37 -7.37 -63.31
C GLY A 216 14.05 -6.58 -63.31
N LEU A 217 13.61 -6.14 -62.13
CA LEU A 217 12.34 -5.45 -61.90
C LEU A 217 12.23 -4.15 -62.71
N ARG A 218 11.03 -3.86 -63.24
CA ARG A 218 10.80 -2.62 -63.99
C ARG A 218 10.93 -1.43 -63.03
N LYS A 219 11.41 -0.30 -63.56
CA LYS A 219 11.72 0.93 -62.81
C LYS A 219 10.57 1.43 -61.91
N ASP A 220 9.32 1.15 -62.29
CA ASP A 220 8.12 1.57 -61.56
C ASP A 220 7.78 0.66 -60.37
N GLU A 221 8.06 -0.65 -60.47
CA GLU A 221 7.91 -1.61 -59.36
C GLU A 221 8.98 -1.37 -58.29
N MET A 222 10.19 -1.03 -58.73
CA MET A 222 11.30 -0.65 -57.86
C MET A 222 11.01 0.65 -57.09
N LYS A 223 10.37 1.64 -57.73
CA LYS A 223 9.91 2.85 -57.05
C LYS A 223 8.84 2.55 -55.98
N GLY A 224 7.91 1.65 -56.28
CA GLY A 224 6.88 1.22 -55.32
C GLY A 224 7.48 0.55 -54.08
N ALA A 225 8.39 -0.41 -54.29
CA ALA A 225 9.02 -1.15 -53.20
C ALA A 225 9.97 -0.28 -52.34
N VAL A 226 10.69 0.68 -52.95
CA VAL A 226 11.49 1.68 -52.22
C VAL A 226 10.59 2.62 -51.41
N ALA A 227 9.44 3.04 -51.94
CA ALA A 227 8.48 3.87 -51.21
C ALA A 227 7.86 3.14 -50.01
N GLU A 228 7.55 1.85 -50.14
CA GLU A 228 7.03 1.00 -49.06
C GLU A 228 8.09 0.78 -47.95
N PHE A 229 9.34 0.50 -48.33
CA PHE A 229 10.44 0.37 -47.37
C PHE A 229 10.67 1.68 -46.61
N ALA A 230 10.70 2.82 -47.31
CA ALA A 230 10.81 4.13 -46.69
C ALA A 230 9.61 4.45 -45.76
N ALA A 231 8.40 3.96 -46.07
CA ALA A 231 7.25 4.10 -45.19
C ALA A 231 7.36 3.24 -43.93
N ARG A 232 7.85 1.99 -44.05
CA ARG A 232 8.15 1.11 -42.91
C ARG A 232 9.23 1.69 -42.00
N GLU A 233 10.33 2.20 -42.55
CA GLU A 233 11.39 2.84 -41.75
C GLU A 233 10.88 4.08 -41.00
N ARG A 234 10.08 4.92 -41.65
CA ARG A 234 9.43 6.06 -40.98
C ARG A 234 8.52 5.60 -39.84
N HIS A 235 7.78 4.51 -40.01
CA HIS A 235 6.93 3.95 -38.95
C HIS A 235 7.76 3.45 -37.76
N VAL A 236 8.83 2.69 -38.01
CA VAL A 236 9.75 2.19 -36.97
C VAL A 236 10.37 3.34 -36.18
N HIS A 237 10.84 4.40 -36.86
CA HIS A 237 11.37 5.59 -36.20
C HIS A 237 10.31 6.32 -35.36
N THR A 238 9.07 6.37 -35.82
CA THR A 238 7.96 7.01 -35.10
C THR A 238 7.61 6.23 -33.84
N VAL A 239 7.47 4.89 -33.95
CA VAL A 239 7.22 4.00 -32.80
C VAL A 239 8.36 4.05 -31.79
N ALA A 240 9.62 4.07 -32.23
CA ALA A 240 10.78 4.21 -31.35
C ALA A 240 10.83 5.56 -30.63
N ARG A 241 10.38 6.64 -31.28
CA ARG A 241 10.28 7.98 -30.69
C ARG A 241 9.14 8.05 -29.67
N GLU A 242 7.99 7.46 -29.97
CA GLU A 242 6.87 7.36 -29.02
C GLU A 242 7.22 6.51 -27.80
N GLY A 243 7.93 5.39 -27.99
CA GLY A 243 8.42 4.53 -26.92
C GLY A 243 9.34 5.27 -25.95
N ARG A 244 10.33 6.01 -26.47
CA ARG A 244 11.23 6.85 -25.65
C ARG A 244 10.47 7.92 -24.86
N ARG A 245 9.51 8.59 -25.51
CA ARG A 245 8.70 9.63 -24.88
C ARG A 245 7.79 9.09 -23.76
N LYS A 246 7.24 7.88 -23.94
CA LYS A 246 6.44 7.22 -22.91
C LYS A 246 7.26 6.81 -21.69
N GLU A 247 8.50 6.36 -21.91
CA GLU A 247 9.42 6.03 -20.81
C GLU A 247 9.85 7.30 -20.04
N GLU A 248 10.16 8.38 -20.75
CA GLU A 248 10.48 9.67 -20.13
C GLU A 248 9.32 10.22 -19.31
N MET A 249 8.08 10.15 -19.84
CA MET A 249 6.87 10.49 -19.10
C MET A 249 6.73 9.67 -17.82
N ARG A 250 6.93 8.35 -17.90
CA ARG A 250 6.84 7.47 -16.73
C ARG A 250 7.84 7.87 -15.66
N ARG A 251 9.08 8.20 -16.06
CA ARG A 251 10.13 8.64 -15.15
C ARG A 251 9.77 9.93 -14.42
N VAL A 252 9.29 10.95 -15.13
CA VAL A 252 8.87 12.23 -14.53
C VAL A 252 7.71 12.05 -13.54
N VAL A 253 6.72 11.22 -13.89
CA VAL A 253 5.60 10.89 -13.00
C VAL A 253 6.09 10.14 -11.76
N MET A 254 7.01 9.18 -11.90
CA MET A 254 7.59 8.44 -10.78
C MET A 254 8.41 9.32 -9.84
N GLU A 255 9.21 10.24 -10.38
CA GLU A 255 9.99 11.19 -9.59
C GLU A 255 9.09 12.14 -8.79
N THR A 256 8.03 12.65 -9.42
CA THR A 256 7.02 13.48 -8.75
C THR A 256 6.27 12.69 -7.68
N ALA A 257 5.93 11.42 -7.97
CA ALA A 257 5.28 10.53 -7.01
C ALA A 257 6.15 10.29 -5.77
N ALA A 258 7.46 10.09 -5.94
CA ALA A 258 8.39 9.87 -4.84
C ALA A 258 8.49 11.07 -3.89
N ALA A 259 8.56 12.30 -4.42
CA ALA A 259 8.61 13.51 -3.60
C ALA A 259 7.35 13.71 -2.75
N GLU A 260 6.17 13.40 -3.30
CA GLU A 260 4.91 13.52 -2.54
C GLU A 260 4.70 12.40 -1.53
N MET A 261 5.33 11.24 -1.75
CA MET A 261 5.29 10.13 -0.80
C MET A 261 6.06 10.44 0.49
N GLU A 262 6.98 11.41 0.50
CA GLU A 262 7.75 11.80 1.69
C GLU A 262 6.85 12.28 2.85
N GLU A 263 5.82 13.09 2.59
CA GLU A 263 4.88 13.50 3.65
C GLU A 263 4.06 12.31 4.17
N LEU A 264 3.71 11.34 3.30
CA LEU A 264 3.03 10.13 3.71
C LEU A 264 3.92 9.25 4.60
N VAL A 265 5.23 9.20 4.34
CA VAL A 265 6.21 8.58 5.25
C VAL A 265 6.18 9.27 6.60
N GLY A 266 6.23 10.60 6.62
CA GLY A 266 6.19 11.38 7.87
C GLY A 266 4.94 11.09 8.71
N VAL A 267 3.75 11.12 8.10
CA VAL A 267 2.48 10.81 8.77
C VAL A 267 2.45 9.37 9.28
N PHE A 268 2.98 8.42 8.50
CA PHE A 268 3.05 7.01 8.88
C PHE A 268 3.97 6.80 10.10
N VAL A 269 5.15 7.40 10.10
CA VAL A 269 6.10 7.34 11.22
C VAL A 269 5.50 7.98 12.48
N ASP A 270 4.80 9.11 12.35
CA ASP A 270 4.10 9.74 13.47
C ASP A 270 2.99 8.84 14.04
N ALA A 271 2.26 8.13 13.17
CA ALA A 271 1.25 7.17 13.59
C ALA A 271 1.88 5.98 14.35
N ASN A 272 3.00 5.44 13.89
CA ASN A 272 3.74 4.39 14.60
C ASN A 272 4.32 4.89 15.92
N ARG A 273 4.84 6.11 15.96
CA ARG A 273 5.28 6.76 17.21
C ARG A 273 4.12 6.86 18.21
N LEU A 274 2.92 7.21 17.75
CA LEU A 274 1.73 7.24 18.59
C LEU A 274 1.37 5.84 19.10
N ARG A 275 1.39 4.81 18.26
CA ARG A 275 1.13 3.41 18.67
C ARG A 275 2.11 2.95 19.76
N ARG A 276 3.41 3.16 19.54
CA ARG A 276 4.46 2.84 20.52
C ARG A 276 4.26 3.60 21.82
N SER A 277 3.97 4.90 21.76
CA SER A 277 3.74 5.73 22.95
C SER A 277 2.56 5.24 23.76
N VAL A 278 1.42 4.97 23.11
CA VAL A 278 0.21 4.46 23.78
C VAL A 278 0.47 3.11 24.43
N LEU A 279 1.14 2.19 23.72
CA LEU A 279 1.46 0.87 24.24
C LEU A 279 2.34 0.98 25.49
N SER A 280 3.43 1.76 25.42
CA SER A 280 4.31 2.00 26.56
C SER A 280 3.60 2.71 27.71
N ASP A 281 2.72 3.67 27.43
CA ASP A 281 1.94 4.36 28.45
C ASP A 281 1.00 3.42 29.21
N ILE A 282 0.31 2.52 28.50
CA ILE A 282 -0.54 1.48 29.12
C ILE A 282 0.31 0.59 30.04
N LEU A 283 1.41 0.05 29.52
CA LEU A 283 2.26 -0.89 30.27
C LEU A 283 2.90 -0.24 31.51
N SER A 284 3.16 1.06 31.48
CA SER A 284 3.73 1.81 32.62
C SER A 284 2.79 1.97 33.82
N VAL A 285 1.48 1.77 33.62
CA VAL A 285 0.45 1.90 34.66
C VAL A 285 -0.24 0.59 35.02
N THR A 286 0.03 -0.48 34.28
CA THR A 286 -0.39 -1.84 34.63
C THR A 286 0.61 -2.52 35.55
N ASP A 287 0.13 -3.43 36.40
CA ASP A 287 1.02 -4.40 37.03
C ASP A 287 1.47 -5.50 36.04
N VAL A 288 2.41 -6.35 36.47
CA VAL A 288 3.00 -7.40 35.62
C VAL A 288 1.95 -8.40 35.11
N TYR A 289 0.93 -8.72 35.90
CA TYR A 289 -0.12 -9.65 35.50
C TYR A 289 -1.10 -9.00 34.53
N GLN A 290 -1.53 -7.77 34.81
CA GLN A 290 -2.34 -6.97 33.91
C GLN A 290 -1.65 -6.77 32.55
N ALA A 291 -0.37 -6.43 32.55
CA ALA A 291 0.45 -6.28 31.36
C ALA A 291 0.52 -7.58 30.54
N ALA A 292 0.76 -8.72 31.21
CA ALA A 292 0.82 -10.03 30.57
C ALA A 292 -0.50 -10.38 29.88
N VAL A 293 -1.62 -10.25 30.58
CA VAL A 293 -2.97 -10.54 30.04
C VAL A 293 -3.32 -9.60 28.88
N PHE A 294 -3.01 -8.31 29.02
CA PHE A 294 -3.25 -7.33 27.96
C PHE A 294 -2.45 -7.65 26.69
N LEU A 295 -1.14 -7.93 26.82
CA LEU A 295 -0.28 -8.26 25.69
C LEU A 295 -0.65 -9.59 25.04
N GLU A 296 -1.05 -10.58 25.84
CA GLU A 296 -1.57 -11.85 25.32
C GLU A 296 -2.83 -11.61 24.48
N ALA A 297 -3.81 -10.87 24.99
CA ALA A 297 -5.03 -10.58 24.26
C ALA A 297 -4.77 -9.76 22.99
N LEU A 298 -3.84 -8.80 23.03
CA LEU A 298 -3.42 -8.05 21.86
C LEU A 298 -2.80 -8.97 20.79
N ALA A 299 -1.94 -9.90 21.21
CA ALA A 299 -1.34 -10.89 20.31
C ALA A 299 -2.41 -11.84 19.74
N GLN A 300 -3.34 -12.32 20.56
CA GLN A 300 -4.45 -13.16 20.12
C GLN A 300 -5.35 -12.44 19.13
N PHE A 301 -5.65 -11.16 19.36
CA PHE A 301 -6.41 -10.32 18.42
C PHE A 301 -5.72 -10.24 17.06
N LEU A 302 -4.40 -10.01 17.05
CA LEU A 302 -3.59 -9.96 15.84
C LEU A 302 -3.51 -11.30 15.10
N VAL A 303 -3.37 -12.41 15.83
CA VAL A 303 -3.40 -13.75 15.26
C VAL A 303 -4.79 -14.09 14.72
N GLY A 304 -5.85 -13.58 15.37
CA GLY A 304 -7.24 -13.76 14.96
C GLY A 304 -7.52 -13.26 13.54
N PHE A 305 -6.89 -12.16 13.12
CA PHE A 305 -6.95 -11.70 11.73
C PHE A 305 -6.47 -12.72 10.70
N ARG A 306 -5.63 -13.69 11.11
CA ARG A 306 -5.07 -14.74 10.26
C ARG A 306 -5.79 -16.08 10.39
N ASN A 307 -6.95 -16.10 11.06
CA ASN A 307 -7.74 -17.32 11.23
C ASN A 307 -8.28 -17.80 9.87
N ARG A 308 -7.84 -18.98 9.42
CA ARG A 308 -8.19 -19.55 8.12
C ARG A 308 -9.69 -19.80 7.94
N GLU A 309 -10.39 -20.18 9.00
CA GLU A 309 -11.82 -20.46 8.94
C GLU A 309 -12.60 -19.16 8.70
N LEU A 310 -12.31 -18.11 9.48
CA LEU A 310 -12.92 -16.78 9.30
C LEU A 310 -12.62 -16.20 7.91
N LEU A 311 -11.38 -16.34 7.45
CA LEU A 311 -11.00 -15.91 6.10
C LEU A 311 -11.77 -16.67 5.02
N SER A 312 -11.95 -17.99 5.17
CA SER A 312 -12.72 -18.79 4.21
C SER A 312 -14.21 -18.40 4.17
N GLN A 313 -14.79 -18.03 5.32
CA GLN A 313 -16.17 -17.57 5.41
C GLN A 313 -16.34 -16.18 4.80
N PHE A 314 -15.38 -15.29 5.03
CA PHE A 314 -15.37 -13.95 4.42
C PHE A 314 -15.22 -14.02 2.90
N GLU A 315 -14.35 -14.89 2.38
CA GLU A 315 -14.18 -15.09 0.93
C GLU A 315 -15.46 -15.61 0.27
N LYS A 316 -16.18 -16.54 0.94
CA LYS A 316 -17.50 -17.02 0.50
C LYS A 316 -18.57 -15.93 0.55
N CYS A 317 -18.43 -14.95 1.44
CA CYS A 317 -19.32 -13.79 1.54
C CYS A 317 -18.98 -12.66 0.56
N SER A 318 -18.16 -12.90 -0.47
CA SER A 318 -17.89 -11.88 -1.50
C SER A 318 -19.21 -11.38 -2.08
N LEU A 319 -19.65 -10.21 -1.61
CA LEU A 319 -20.84 -9.51 -2.07
C LEU A 319 -20.72 -9.35 -3.58
N GLU A 320 -21.74 -9.85 -4.30
CA GLU A 320 -22.03 -9.38 -5.65
C GLU A 320 -22.25 -7.86 -5.54
N LEU A 321 -21.25 -7.08 -5.95
CA LEU A 321 -21.30 -5.63 -6.06
C LEU A 321 -21.17 -5.25 -7.53
#